data_AF-A0A2T8INP9-F1
#
_entry.id   AF-A0A2T8INP9-F1
#
_cell.length_a   1.000
_cell.length_b   1.000
_cell.length_c   1.000
_cell.angle_alpha   90.00
_cell.angle_beta   90.00
_cell.angle_gamma   90.00
#
_symmetry.space_group_name_H-M   'P 1'
#
loop_
_entity.id
_entity.type
_entity.pdbx_description
1 polymer ?
#
loop_
_entity_poly.entity_id
_entity_poly.type
_entity_poly.pdbx_seq_one_letter_code
_entity_poly.pdbx_strand_id
1 'polypeptide(L)' 'MAPRGRVQLRRFQDRLSRQVRFFKRRTGLFKKAFELSLLCDAEVVLLVFSPAGKLYEYSSSASFILALDCARQMKRS' A
#
# COMPACT_ATOMS: atom_id res chain seq x y z
N MET A 1 8.35 -11.25 23.62
CA MET A 1 8.42 -11.62 22.18
C MET A 1 9.75 -11.14 21.63
N ALA A 2 10.63 -12.04 21.19
CA ALA A 2 11.92 -11.66 20.63
C ALA A 2 11.74 -10.80 19.35
N PRO A 3 12.61 -9.81 19.09
CA PRO A 3 12.60 -9.07 17.84
C PRO A 3 12.71 -10.06 16.68
N ARG A 4 11.83 -9.95 15.69
CA ARG A 4 11.94 -10.77 14.48
C ARG A 4 13.22 -10.37 13.76
N GLY A 5 14.05 -11.35 13.40
CA GLY A 5 15.29 -11.12 12.66
C GLY A 5 15.05 -10.42 11.32
N ARG A 6 16.13 -9.88 10.73
CA ARG A 6 16.09 -9.25 9.40
C ARG A 6 15.51 -10.21 8.37
N VAL A 7 14.57 -9.72 7.57
CA VAL A 7 13.92 -10.51 6.51
C VAL A 7 14.55 -10.14 5.16
N GLN A 8 14.96 -11.14 4.37
CA GLN A 8 15.42 -10.91 3.00
C GLN A 8 14.31 -10.28 2.14
N LEU A 9 14.67 -9.28 1.33
CA LEU A 9 13.75 -8.61 0.40
C LEU A 9 13.57 -9.46 -0.86
N ARG A 10 12.71 -10.48 -0.74
CA ARG A 10 12.29 -11.34 -1.85
C ARG A 10 10.82 -11.67 -1.73
N ARG A 11 10.21 -12.13 -2.83
CA ARG A 11 8.83 -12.62 -2.81
C ARG A 11 8.69 -13.77 -1.81
N PHE A 12 7.73 -13.67 -0.89
CA PHE A 12 7.40 -14.76 0.01
C PHE A 12 6.67 -15.86 -0.77
N GLN A 13 7.13 -17.10 -0.69
CA GLN A 13 6.53 -18.21 -1.43
C GLN A 13 5.22 -18.69 -0.80
N ASP A 14 5.24 -18.91 0.52
CA ASP A 14 4.06 -19.33 1.27
C ASP A 14 2.92 -18.31 1.16
N ARG A 15 1.75 -18.79 0.71
CA ARG A 15 0.59 -17.95 0.38
C ARG A 15 -0.01 -17.30 1.61
N LEU A 16 -0.18 -18.05 2.71
CA LEU A 16 -0.79 -17.55 3.94
C LEU A 16 0.12 -16.51 4.61
N SER A 17 1.41 -16.81 4.74
CA SER A 17 2.41 -15.86 5.24
C SER A 17 2.48 -14.61 4.37
N ARG A 18 2.44 -14.75 3.05
CA ARG A 18 2.43 -13.61 2.12
C ARG A 18 1.19 -12.74 2.31
N GLN A 19 0.01 -13.34 2.50
CA GLN A 19 -1.24 -12.60 2.75
C GLN A 19 -1.19 -11.82 4.07
N VAL A 20 -0.76 -12.47 5.16
CA VAL A 20 -0.64 -11.82 6.48
C VAL A 20 0.40 -10.70 6.45
N ARG A 21 1.56 -10.93 5.81
CA ARG A 21 2.61 -9.91 5.66
C ARG A 21 2.15 -8.76 4.77
N PHE A 22 1.45 -9.04 3.68
CA PHE A 22 0.85 -8.02 2.82
C PHE A 22 -0.07 -7.12 3.63
N PHE A 23 -1.00 -7.70 4.40
CA PHE A 23 -1.90 -6.91 5.25
C PHE A 23 -1.13 -6.01 6.22
N LYS A 24 -0.20 -6.58 6.99
CA LYS A 24 0.59 -5.82 7.99
C LYS A 24 1.46 -4.73 7.37
N ARG A 25 2.18 -5.04 6.28
CA ARG A 25 3.07 -4.09 5.59
C ARG A 25 2.29 -3.00 4.88
N ARG A 26 1.18 -3.33 4.21
CA ARG A 26 0.31 -2.34 3.58
C ARG A 26 -0.26 -1.38 4.63
N THR A 27 -0.78 -1.89 5.74
CA THR A 27 -1.28 -1.04 6.83
C THR A 27 -0.19 -0.13 7.38
N GLY A 28 1.02 -0.65 7.61
CA GLY A 28 2.15 0.18 8.06
C GLY A 28 2.58 1.24 7.04
N LEU A 29 2.55 0.90 5.74
CA LEU A 29 2.87 1.84 4.66
C LEU A 29 1.82 2.96 4.57
N PHE A 30 0.53 2.63 4.69
CA PHE A 30 -0.55 3.62 4.69
C PHE A 30 -0.42 4.59 5.87
N LYS A 31 -0.10 4.09 7.06
CA LYS A 31 0.18 4.95 8.22
C LYS A 31 1.32 5.92 7.96
N LYS A 32 2.42 5.44 7.37
CA LYS A 32 3.56 6.31 7.01
C LYS A 32 3.22 7.35 5.95
N ALA A 33 2.43 6.99 4.94
CA ALA A 33 1.97 7.93 3.92
C ALA A 33 1.13 9.05 4.54
N PHE A 34 0.23 8.69 5.47
CA PHE A 34 -0.58 9.64 6.24
C PHE A 34 0.24 10.51 7.18
N GLU A 35 1.18 9.93 7.92
CA GLU A 35 2.10 10.68 8.79
C GLU A 35 2.91 11.70 7.97
N LEU A 36 3.44 11.29 6.81
CA LEU A 36 4.21 12.17 5.94
C LEU A 36 3.39 13.33 5.40
N SER A 37 2.17 13.06 4.92
CA SER A 37 1.32 14.13 4.38
C SER A 37 0.96 15.16 5.45
N LEU A 38 0.71 14.71 6.68
CA LEU A 38 0.32 15.59 7.78
C LEU A 38 1.50 16.35 8.40
N LEU A 39 2.63 15.69 8.61
CA LEU A 39 3.77 16.30 9.33
C LEU A 39 4.57 17.26 8.45
N CYS A 40 4.49 17.12 7.13
CA CYS A 40 5.31 17.87 6.18
C CYS A 40 4.49 18.64 5.15
N ASP A 41 3.16 18.74 5.32
CA ASP A 41 2.23 19.35 4.36
C ASP A 41 2.44 18.83 2.92
N ALA A 42 2.80 17.55 2.80
CA ALA A 42 3.13 16.93 1.53
C ALA A 42 1.88 16.34 0.87
N GLU A 43 1.72 16.55 -0.43
CA GLU A 43 0.71 15.86 -1.22
C GLU A 43 1.17 14.43 -1.52
N VAL A 44 0.40 13.44 -1.07
CA VAL A 44 0.77 12.02 -1.13
C VAL A 44 -0.38 11.19 -1.70
N VAL A 45 -0.06 10.33 -2.67
CA VAL A 45 -0.96 9.32 -3.22
C VAL A 45 -0.27 7.97 -3.18
N LEU A 46 -0.99 6.94 -2.73
CA LEU A 46 -0.51 5.57 -2.68
C LEU A 46 -1.53 4.61 -3.29
N LEU A 47 -1.08 3.86 -4.30
CA LEU A 47 -1.85 2.83 -4.99
C LEU A 47 -1.23 1.46 -4.78
N VAL A 48 -2.02 0.49 -4.31
CA VAL A 48 -1.57 -0.88 -4.08
C VAL A 48 -2.54 -1.87 -4.70
N PHE A 49 -2.10 -2.58 -5.73
CA PHE A 49 -2.82 -3.72 -6.27
C PHE A 49 -2.35 -5.02 -5.64
N SER A 50 -3.27 -5.79 -5.07
CA SER A 50 -2.97 -7.15 -4.65
C SER A 50 -2.84 -8.09 -5.86
N PRO A 51 -2.19 -9.26 -5.69
CA PRO A 51 -2.20 -10.31 -6.70
C PRO A 51 -3.60 -10.80 -7.07
N ALA A 52 -4.59 -10.63 -6.18
CA ALA A 52 -5.99 -10.96 -6.44
C ALA A 52 -6.76 -9.86 -7.20
N GLY A 53 -6.05 -8.88 -7.77
CA GLY A 53 -6.67 -7.78 -8.54
C GLY A 53 -7.30 -6.68 -7.69
N LYS A 54 -7.48 -6.88 -6.38
CA LYS A 54 -8.07 -5.86 -5.50
C LYS A 54 -7.15 -4.65 -5.34
N LEU A 55 -7.73 -3.46 -5.55
CA LEU A 55 -7.11 -2.16 -5.32
C LEU A 55 -7.27 -1.73 -3.85
N TYR A 56 -6.21 -1.13 -3.32
CA TYR A 56 -6.19 -0.42 -2.06
C TYR A 56 -5.50 0.92 -2.29
N GLU A 57 -6.10 2.00 -1.82
CA GLU A 57 -5.65 3.35 -2.12
C GLU A 57 -5.68 4.25 -0.89
N TYR A 58 -4.75 5.20 -0.85
CA TYR A 58 -4.70 6.31 0.09
C TYR A 58 -4.39 7.59 -0.68
N SER A 59 -5.02 8.69 -0.31
CA SER A 59 -4.76 10.02 -0.86
C SER A 59 -4.91 11.07 0.23
N SER A 60 -4.00 12.04 0.27
CA SER A 60 -4.07 13.17 1.21
C SER A 60 -5.06 14.25 0.76
N SER A 61 -5.50 14.27 -0.50
CA SER A 61 -6.44 15.27 -1.02
C SER A 61 -7.41 14.67 -2.03
N ALA A 62 -8.70 15.04 -1.91
CA ALA A 62 -9.76 14.58 -2.79
C ALA A 62 -9.52 14.95 -4.27
N SER A 63 -8.74 16.00 -4.54
CA SER A 63 -8.38 16.45 -5.89
C SER A 63 -7.61 15.38 -6.68
N PHE A 64 -6.88 14.48 -6.01
CA PHE A 64 -6.16 13.38 -6.66
C PHE A 64 -7.05 12.19 -7.02
N ILE A 65 -8.31 12.16 -6.56
CA ILE A 65 -9.25 11.07 -6.89
C ILE A 65 -9.53 11.02 -8.40
N LEU A 66 -9.51 12.16 -9.08
CA LEU A 66 -9.65 12.21 -10.54
C LEU A 66 -8.45 11.56 -11.28
N ALA A 67 -7.24 11.67 -10.75
CA ALA A 67 -6.07 10.97 -11.29
C ALA A 67 -6.12 9.45 -10.98
N LEU A 68 -6.77 9.06 -9.87
CA LEU A 68 -6.95 7.67 -9.45
C LEU A 68 -7.96 6.90 -10.32
N ASP A 69 -8.96 7.57 -10.90
CA ASP A 69 -9.94 6.93 -11.78
C ASP A 69 -9.29 6.34 -13.04
N CYS A 70 -8.24 6.97 -13.57
CA CYS A 70 -7.47 6.42 -14.68
C CYS A 70 -6.71 5.13 -14.26
N ALA A 71 -6.14 5.13 -13.05
CA ALA A 71 -5.47 3.94 -12.51
C ALA A 71 -6.43 2.76 -12.21
N ARG A 72 -7.70 3.04 -11.87
CA ARG A 72 -8.75 2.02 -11.75
C ARG A 72 -9.06 1.35 -13.08
N GLN A 73 -8.93 2.07 -14.20
CA GLN A 73 -9.19 1.54 -15.55
C GLN A 73 -8.04 0.65 -16.06
N MET A 74 -6.78 0.93 -15.69
CA MET A 74 -5.60 0.19 -16.16
C MET A 74 -5.54 -1.31 -15.78
N LYS A 75 -6.37 -1.79 -14.85
CA LYS A 75 -6.44 -3.21 -14.45
C LYS A 75 -7.66 -3.98 -14.97
N ARG A 76 -8.52 -3.34 -15.77
CA ARG A 76 -9.67 -3.99 -16.43
C ARG A 76 -9.36 -4.51 -17.84
N SER A 77 -8.18 -4.24 -18.40
CA SER A 77 -7.70 -4.82 -19.68
C SER A 77 -6.80 -6.02 -19.46
#